data_AF-A0A8H4IV91-F1
#
_entry.id   AF-A0A8H4IV91-F1
#
_cell.length_a   1.000
_cell.length_b   1.000
_cell.length_c   1.000
_cell.angle_alpha   90.00
_cell.angle_beta   90.00
_cell.angle_gamma   90.00
#
_symmetry.space_group_name_H-M   'P 1'
#
loop_
_entity.id
_entity.type
_entity.pdbx_description
1 polymer ?
#
loop_
_entity_poly.entity_id
_entity_poly.type
_entity_poly.pdbx_seq_one_letter_code
_entity_poly.pdbx_strand_id
1 'polypeptide(L)'
;MASSHEASSISPNVLIGAMDDQSAALILQLQIEDIATIFAASQGKRRASEALNDHEYALQLCQQELETTMTILNDRVMGQSISRAVQEDRHILAREAETEVTIAQNRRLACQLEGRAVPAVAAAPSAPSAMGSSSDAAAVATAEEEYLAKLMALNVSEAEGAKLLNASTDGGTVP
;
A
#
# COMPACT_ATOMS: atom_id res chain seq x y z
N MET A 1 18.02 28.79 35.28
CA MET A 1 18.13 28.73 33.81
C MET A 1 17.39 27.49 33.36
N ALA A 2 16.37 27.70 32.51
CA ALA A 2 15.30 26.75 32.26
C ALA A 2 15.77 25.54 31.46
N SER A 3 15.57 24.36 32.04
CA SER A 3 15.56 23.06 31.36
C SER A 3 14.12 22.57 31.43
N SER A 4 13.40 22.53 30.31
CA SER A 4 12.09 21.86 30.22
C SER A 4 11.74 21.56 28.77
N HIS A 5 11.77 20.26 28.47
CA HIS A 5 10.94 19.53 27.51
C HIS A 5 10.73 20.15 26.13
N GLU A 6 11.58 19.76 25.18
CA GLU A 6 11.08 19.49 23.83
C GLU A 6 10.05 18.37 23.93
N ALA A 7 8.77 18.75 23.91
CA ALA A 7 7.69 17.82 23.60
C ALA A 7 7.93 17.38 22.16
N SER A 8 8.60 16.24 22.00
CA SER A 8 8.69 15.53 20.73
C SER A 8 7.27 15.28 20.26
N SER A 9 6.78 16.13 19.35
CA SER A 9 5.55 15.94 18.62
C SER A 9 5.79 14.73 17.71
N ILE A 10 5.60 13.53 18.27
CA ILE A 10 5.61 12.28 17.53
C ILE A 10 4.42 12.41 16.58
N SER A 11 4.71 12.69 15.32
CA SER A 11 3.69 12.81 14.30
C SER A 11 2.88 11.52 14.25
N PRO A 12 1.55 11.56 14.14
CA PRO A 12 0.69 10.38 14.20
C PRO A 12 1.09 9.29 13.19
N ASN A 13 1.67 9.69 12.04
CA ASN A 13 2.25 8.79 11.05
C ASN A 13 3.37 7.88 11.58
N VAL A 14 4.21 8.37 12.49
CA VAL A 14 5.32 7.60 13.06
C VAL A 14 4.80 6.56 14.06
N LEU A 15 3.75 6.91 14.81
CA LEU A 15 3.13 6.00 15.78
C LEU A 15 2.40 4.84 15.09
N ILE A 16 1.77 5.09 13.94
CA ILE A 16 1.10 4.05 13.13
C ILE A 16 2.07 3.05 12.52
N GLY A 17 3.30 3.48 12.19
CA GLY A 17 4.34 2.56 11.69
C GLY A 17 4.78 1.51 12.71
N ALA A 18 4.78 1.87 14.00
CA ALA A 18 5.31 1.05 15.09
C ALA A 18 4.26 0.18 15.81
N MET A 19 2.97 0.47 15.63
CA MET A 19 1.85 -0.26 16.25
C MET A 19 1.14 -1.16 15.23
N ASP A 20 0.44 -2.20 15.70
CA ASP A 20 -0.42 -2.99 14.81
C ASP A 20 -1.63 -2.17 14.34
N ASP A 21 -2.07 -2.41 13.10
CA ASP A 21 -3.10 -1.59 12.46
C ASP A 21 -4.46 -1.65 13.19
N GLN A 22 -4.77 -2.75 13.87
CA GLN A 22 -6.03 -2.90 14.63
C GLN A 22 -6.00 -2.04 15.90
N SER A 23 -4.91 -2.05 16.64
CA SER A 23 -4.70 -1.21 17.82
C SER A 23 -4.65 0.27 17.44
N ALA A 24 -3.96 0.63 16.35
CA ALA A 24 -3.90 2.00 15.87
C ALA A 24 -5.29 2.51 15.43
N ALA A 25 -6.08 1.70 14.72
CA ALA A 25 -7.45 2.03 14.35
C ALA A 25 -8.35 2.25 15.59
N LEU A 26 -8.23 1.37 16.60
CA LEU A 26 -9.00 1.50 17.84
C LEU A 26 -8.65 2.79 18.60
N ILE A 27 -7.38 3.14 18.70
CA ILE A 27 -6.93 4.37 19.37
C ILE A 27 -7.49 5.60 18.66
N LEU A 28 -7.41 5.66 17.32
CA LEU A 28 -7.95 6.77 16.54
C LEU A 28 -9.47 6.90 16.74
N GLN A 29 -10.19 5.78 16.74
CA GLN A 29 -11.64 5.79 17.00
C GLN A 29 -11.97 6.33 18.39
N LEU A 30 -11.26 5.88 19.43
CA LEU A 30 -11.46 6.37 20.79
C LEU A 30 -11.19 7.88 20.91
N GLN A 31 -10.14 8.38 20.26
CA GLN A 31 -9.83 9.82 20.27
C GLN A 31 -10.89 10.66 19.56
N ILE A 32 -11.44 10.16 18.44
CA ILE A 32 -12.55 10.82 17.74
C ILE A 32 -13.81 10.83 18.62
N GLU A 33 -14.12 9.72 19.29
CA GLU A 33 -15.24 9.63 20.22
C GLU A 33 -15.07 10.60 21.40
N ASP A 34 -13.89 10.66 22.01
CA ASP A 34 -13.58 11.58 23.10
C ASP A 34 -13.83 13.03 22.68
N ILE A 35 -13.35 13.45 21.50
CA ILE A 35 -13.61 14.79 20.97
C ILE A 35 -15.12 15.03 20.78
N ALA A 36 -15.85 14.05 20.24
CA ALA A 36 -17.29 14.13 20.07
C ALA A 36 -18.03 14.28 21.41
N THR A 37 -17.60 13.59 22.47
CA THR A 37 -18.18 13.74 23.82
C THR A 37 -17.93 15.15 24.39
N ILE A 38 -16.75 15.73 24.15
CA ILE A 38 -16.43 17.10 24.57
C ILE A 38 -17.31 18.11 23.84
N PHE A 39 -17.55 17.91 22.54
CA PHE A 39 -18.50 18.73 21.77
C PHE A 39 -19.94 18.60 22.28
N ALA A 40 -20.41 17.38 22.58
CA ALA A 40 -21.75 17.18 23.13
C ALA A 40 -21.93 17.86 24.50
N ALA A 41 -20.90 17.81 25.36
CA ALA A 41 -20.91 18.45 26.67
C ALA A 41 -20.87 19.99 26.62
N SER A 42 -20.22 20.57 25.60
CA SER A 42 -20.11 22.02 25.42
C SER A 42 -21.37 22.65 24.81
N GLN A 43 -22.06 21.94 23.90
CA GLN A 43 -23.32 22.43 23.31
C GLN A 43 -24.45 22.61 24.33
N GLY A 44 -24.48 21.82 25.40
CA GLY A 44 -25.47 21.97 26.48
C GLY A 44 -25.33 23.26 27.31
N LYS A 45 -24.18 23.95 27.21
CA LYS A 45 -23.88 25.18 27.98
C LYS A 45 -23.97 26.47 27.16
N ARG A 46 -24.00 26.40 25.83
CA ARG A 46 -23.92 27.57 24.94
C ARG A 46 -25.25 27.97 24.33
N ARG A 47 -25.40 29.26 24.05
CA ARG A 47 -26.50 29.80 23.23
C ARG A 47 -26.14 29.60 21.76
N ALA A 48 -27.08 29.16 20.92
CA ALA A 48 -26.87 28.79 19.51
C ALA A 48 -26.30 29.90 18.58
N SER A 49 -26.10 31.12 19.09
CA SER A 49 -25.59 32.28 18.34
C SER A 49 -24.12 32.63 18.64
N GLU A 50 -23.48 31.92 19.57
CA GLU A 50 -22.09 32.20 19.94
C GLU A 50 -21.14 31.54 18.93
N ALA A 51 -20.12 32.27 18.46
CA ALA A 51 -19.10 31.76 17.54
C ALA A 51 -18.16 30.76 18.25
N LEU A 52 -17.60 29.78 17.53
CA LEU A 52 -16.69 28.78 18.13
C LEU A 52 -15.56 29.48 18.90
N ASN A 53 -15.28 29.00 20.10
CA ASN A 53 -14.11 29.44 20.87
C ASN A 53 -12.84 28.84 20.23
N ASP A 54 -11.68 29.49 20.40
CA ASP A 54 -10.39 29.01 19.88
C ASP A 54 -10.11 27.55 20.28
N HIS A 55 -10.50 27.17 21.50
CA HIS A 55 -10.40 25.79 21.97
C HIS A 55 -11.26 24.81 21.14
N GLU A 56 -12.50 25.17 20.85
CA GLU A 56 -13.42 24.33 20.06
C GLU A 56 -12.93 24.23 18.61
N TYR A 57 -12.38 25.32 18.06
CA TYR A 57 -11.78 25.32 16.73
C TYR A 57 -10.53 24.42 16.67
N ALA A 58 -9.67 24.46 17.69
CA ALA A 58 -8.53 23.56 17.80
C ALA A 58 -8.96 22.09 17.90
N LEU A 59 -10.02 21.78 18.63
CA LEU A 59 -10.58 20.43 18.70
C LEU A 59 -11.16 19.96 17.37
N GLN A 60 -11.83 20.85 16.63
CA GLN A 60 -12.34 20.54 15.30
C GLN A 60 -11.21 20.23 14.31
N LEU A 61 -10.12 21.01 14.35
CA LEU A 61 -8.95 20.73 13.53
C LEU A 61 -8.31 19.39 13.90
N CYS A 62 -8.17 19.10 15.20
CA CYS A 62 -7.66 17.83 15.68
C CYS A 62 -8.53 16.65 15.24
N GLN A 63 -9.86 16.78 15.30
CA GLN A 63 -10.78 15.77 14.78
C GLN A 63 -10.55 15.49 13.30
N GLN A 64 -10.43 16.55 12.49
CA GLN A 64 -10.17 16.42 11.05
C GLN A 64 -8.84 15.70 10.80
N GLU A 65 -7.78 16.04 11.55
CA GLU A 65 -6.49 15.36 11.45
C GLU A 65 -6.60 13.86 11.80
N LEU A 66 -7.33 13.50 12.85
CA LEU A 66 -7.55 12.09 13.22
C LEU A 66 -8.34 11.32 12.14
N GLU A 67 -9.35 11.94 11.54
CA GLU A 67 -10.13 11.34 10.44
C GLU A 67 -9.27 11.12 9.18
N THR A 68 -8.42 12.08 8.83
CA THR A 68 -7.47 11.91 7.72
C THR A 68 -6.47 10.79 8.01
N THR A 69 -5.99 10.72 9.25
CA THR A 69 -5.08 9.68 9.71
C THR A 69 -5.72 8.29 9.65
N MET A 70 -7.00 8.18 10.00
CA MET A 70 -7.78 6.95 9.89
C MET A 70 -7.92 6.48 8.43
N THR A 71 -8.06 7.42 7.50
CA THR A 71 -8.12 7.12 6.05
C THR A 71 -6.78 6.54 5.56
N ILE A 72 -5.67 7.16 5.95
CA ILE A 72 -4.31 6.68 5.62
C ILE A 72 -4.08 5.26 6.16
N LEU A 73 -4.52 4.99 7.39
CA LEU A 73 -4.42 3.66 7.99
C LEU A 73 -5.23 2.63 7.20
N ASN A 74 -6.45 2.97 6.80
CA ASN A 74 -7.28 2.08 6.01
C ASN A 74 -6.67 1.77 4.64
N ASP A 75 -6.09 2.77 3.97
CA ASP A 75 -5.39 2.60 2.70
C ASP A 75 -4.18 1.65 2.86
N ARG A 76 -3.43 1.76 3.96
CA ARG A 76 -2.33 0.84 4.28
C ARG A 76 -2.82 -0.60 4.46
N VAL A 77 -3.85 -0.81 5.28
CA VAL A 77 -4.44 -2.14 5.51
C VAL A 77 -4.95 -2.74 4.20
N MET A 78 -5.59 -1.94 3.36
CA MET A 78 -6.05 -2.36 2.05
C MET A 78 -4.88 -2.74 1.13
N GLY A 79 -3.82 -1.94 1.09
CA GLY A 79 -2.60 -2.23 0.33
C GLY A 79 -1.94 -3.54 0.75
N GLN A 80 -1.81 -3.79 2.05
CA GLN A 80 -1.29 -5.04 2.59
C GLN A 80 -2.16 -6.25 2.22
N SER A 81 -3.49 -6.09 2.30
CA SER A 81 -4.44 -7.13 1.92
C SER A 81 -4.32 -7.50 0.44
N ILE A 82 -4.23 -6.50 -0.45
CA ILE A 82 -4.00 -6.72 -1.88
C ILE A 82 -2.67 -7.43 -2.11
N SER A 83 -1.60 -6.97 -1.48
CA SER A 83 -0.28 -7.59 -1.61
C SER A 83 -0.30 -9.05 -1.17
N ARG A 84 -0.97 -9.36 -0.06
CA ARG A 84 -1.12 -10.74 0.42
C ARG A 84 -1.92 -11.59 -0.57
N ALA A 85 -3.06 -11.11 -1.05
CA ALA A 85 -3.87 -11.84 -2.03
C ALA A 85 -3.09 -12.14 -3.31
N VAL A 86 -2.34 -11.17 -3.84
CA VAL A 86 -1.47 -11.37 -5.01
C VAL A 86 -0.40 -12.43 -4.75
N GLN A 87 0.24 -12.39 -3.57
CA GLN A 87 1.29 -13.35 -3.21
C GLN A 87 0.74 -14.76 -2.98
N GLU A 88 -0.46 -14.87 -2.41
CA GLU A 88 -1.17 -16.12 -2.21
C GLU A 88 -1.63 -16.69 -3.55
N ASP A 89 -2.25 -15.91 -4.43
CA ASP A 89 -2.84 -16.43 -5.68
C ASP A 89 -1.83 -16.70 -6.81
N ARG A 90 -0.58 -16.24 -6.67
CA ARG A 90 0.47 -16.40 -7.71
C ARG A 90 0.66 -17.84 -8.18
N HIS A 91 0.53 -18.82 -7.27
CA HIS A 91 0.74 -20.23 -7.60
C HIS A 91 -0.44 -20.82 -8.39
N ILE A 92 -1.65 -20.32 -8.16
CA ILE A 92 -2.85 -20.69 -8.91
C ILE A 92 -2.69 -20.18 -10.35
N LEU A 93 -2.30 -18.92 -10.51
CA LEU A 93 -2.05 -18.32 -11.82
C LEU A 93 -0.94 -19.06 -12.58
N ALA A 94 0.16 -19.42 -11.91
CA ALA A 94 1.24 -20.18 -12.52
C ALA A 94 0.77 -21.57 -12.99
N ARG A 95 -0.01 -22.27 -12.17
CA ARG A 95 -0.59 -23.57 -12.53
C ARG A 95 -1.51 -23.46 -13.74
N GLU A 96 -2.40 -22.47 -13.78
CA GLU A 96 -3.30 -22.29 -14.91
C GLU A 96 -2.56 -21.87 -16.19
N ALA A 97 -1.47 -21.10 -16.07
CA ALA A 97 -0.62 -20.81 -17.22
C ALA A 97 0.03 -22.10 -17.80
N GLU A 98 0.45 -23.02 -16.95
CA GLU A 98 0.98 -24.33 -17.39
C GLU A 98 -0.11 -25.18 -18.06
N THR A 99 -1.32 -25.24 -17.48
CA THR A 99 -2.43 -25.99 -18.08
C THR A 99 -2.80 -25.41 -19.45
N GLU A 100 -2.86 -24.10 -19.61
CA GLU A 100 -3.11 -23.45 -20.90
C GLU A 100 -2.07 -23.81 -21.97
N VAL A 101 -0.77 -23.81 -21.61
CA VAL A 101 0.30 -24.21 -22.52
C VAL A 101 0.12 -25.66 -22.97
N THR A 102 -0.17 -26.57 -22.05
CA THR A 102 -0.39 -27.99 -22.39
C THR A 102 -1.63 -28.18 -23.26
N ILE A 103 -2.73 -27.47 -22.99
CA ILE A 103 -3.95 -27.50 -23.81
C ILE A 103 -3.67 -26.96 -25.21
N ALA A 104 -2.93 -25.86 -25.33
CA ALA A 104 -2.56 -25.27 -26.61
C ALA A 104 -1.68 -26.21 -27.44
N GLN A 105 -0.70 -26.88 -26.80
CA GLN A 105 0.14 -27.89 -27.45
C GLN A 105 -0.67 -29.10 -27.91
N ASN A 106 -1.53 -29.63 -27.05
CA ASN A 106 -2.40 -30.76 -27.38
C ASN A 106 -3.33 -30.44 -28.56
N ARG A 107 -3.93 -29.25 -28.54
CA ARG A 107 -4.77 -28.76 -29.64
C ARG A 107 -3.97 -28.68 -30.95
N ARG A 108 -2.74 -28.16 -30.91
CA ARG A 108 -1.86 -28.07 -32.07
C ARG A 108 -1.53 -29.46 -32.62
N LEU A 109 -1.20 -30.42 -31.75
CA LEU A 109 -0.89 -31.79 -32.14
C LEU A 109 -2.11 -32.47 -32.79
N ALA A 110 -3.30 -32.34 -32.19
CA ALA A 110 -4.53 -32.89 -32.74
C ALA A 110 -4.83 -32.35 -34.16
N CYS A 111 -4.70 -31.03 -34.38
CA CYS A 111 -4.88 -30.45 -35.72
C CYS A 111 -3.85 -30.98 -36.74
N GLN A 112 -2.59 -31.18 -36.34
CA GLN A 112 -1.56 -31.74 -37.22
C GLN A 112 -1.86 -33.20 -37.60
N LEU A 113 -2.34 -34.02 -36.65
CA LEU A 113 -2.71 -35.41 -36.89
C LEU A 113 -3.94 -35.54 -37.80
N GLU A 114 -4.89 -34.61 -37.70
CA GLU A 114 -6.07 -34.54 -38.56
C GLU A 114 -5.79 -33.96 -39.96
N GLY A 115 -4.55 -33.55 -40.26
CA GLY A 115 -4.18 -32.90 -41.52
C GLY A 115 -4.84 -31.52 -41.71
N ARG A 116 -5.36 -30.93 -40.64
CA ARG A 116 -6.04 -29.63 -40.64
C ARG A 116 -5.04 -28.52 -40.37
N ALA A 117 -5.15 -27.40 -41.10
CA ALA A 117 -4.38 -26.21 -40.78
C ALA A 117 -4.70 -25.75 -39.35
N VAL A 118 -3.67 -25.64 -38.50
CA VAL A 118 -3.80 -25.09 -37.15
C VAL A 118 -4.34 -23.67 -37.30
N PRO A 119 -5.52 -23.33 -36.75
CA PRO A 119 -5.96 -21.95 -36.76
C PRO A 119 -4.93 -21.12 -36.00
N ALA A 120 -4.40 -20.07 -36.64
CA ALA A 120 -3.52 -19.13 -35.97
C ALA A 120 -4.24 -18.64 -34.72
N VAL A 121 -3.69 -18.98 -33.55
CA VAL A 121 -4.14 -18.41 -32.29
C VAL A 121 -4.00 -16.90 -32.48
N ALA A 122 -5.12 -16.18 -32.49
CA ALA A 122 -5.11 -14.75 -32.33
C ALA A 122 -4.30 -14.51 -31.06
N ALA A 123 -3.13 -13.90 -31.21
CA ALA A 123 -2.24 -13.60 -30.11
C ALA A 123 -3.10 -13.02 -28.98
N ALA A 124 -3.01 -13.62 -27.79
CA ALA A 124 -3.50 -12.98 -26.58
C ALA A 124 -3.05 -11.51 -26.62
N PRO A 125 -3.87 -10.54 -26.18
CA PRO A 125 -3.48 -9.15 -26.17
C PRO A 125 -2.14 -9.08 -25.44
N SER A 126 -1.10 -8.84 -26.22
CA SER A 126 0.24 -8.65 -25.71
C SER A 126 0.11 -7.51 -24.73
N ALA A 127 0.62 -7.70 -23.51
CA ALA A 127 0.84 -6.59 -22.60
C ALA A 127 1.38 -5.39 -23.42
N PRO A 128 0.88 -4.16 -23.18
CA PRO A 128 1.21 -3.02 -24.02
C PRO A 128 2.72 -2.96 -24.14
N SER A 129 3.21 -3.24 -25.35
CA SER A 129 4.63 -3.17 -25.65
C SER A 129 5.03 -1.73 -25.41
N ALA A 130 5.76 -1.51 -24.33
CA ALA A 130 6.41 -0.25 -24.04
C ALA A 130 7.31 0.07 -25.24
N MET A 131 6.81 0.97 -26.08
CA MET A 131 7.57 1.63 -27.13
C MET A 131 8.57 2.53 -26.42
N GLY A 132 9.74 1.99 -26.09
CA GLY A 132 10.80 2.69 -25.39
C GLY A 132 12.15 2.09 -25.77
N SER A 133 12.98 2.90 -26.42
CA SER A 133 14.36 2.61 -26.81
C SER A 133 15.13 1.85 -25.72
N SER A 134 15.89 0.83 -26.13
CA SER A 134 16.59 -0.15 -25.26
C SER A 134 17.62 0.42 -24.29
N SER A 135 17.93 1.73 -24.36
CA SER A 135 18.80 2.41 -23.40
C SER A 135 18.07 2.93 -22.17
N ASP A 136 16.76 3.19 -22.26
CA ASP A 136 15.94 3.71 -21.14
C ASP A 136 15.27 2.57 -20.35
N ALA A 137 15.04 1.42 -20.97
CA ALA A 137 14.35 0.29 -20.34
C ALA A 137 15.08 -0.28 -19.11
N ALA A 138 16.43 -0.27 -19.12
CA ALA A 138 17.22 -0.75 -17.98
C ALA A 138 17.17 0.22 -16.79
N ALA A 139 17.23 1.53 -17.05
CA ALA A 139 17.11 2.56 -16.01
C ALA A 139 15.68 2.64 -15.44
N VAL A 140 14.67 2.46 -16.30
CA VAL A 140 13.26 2.38 -15.89
C VAL A 140 12.99 1.11 -15.09
N ALA A 141 13.55 -0.04 -15.46
CA ALA A 141 13.43 -1.28 -14.68
C ALA A 141 14.10 -1.17 -13.30
N THR A 142 15.28 -0.54 -13.21
CA THR A 142 15.92 -0.29 -11.91
C THR A 142 15.13 0.71 -11.05
N ALA A 143 14.50 1.70 -11.68
CA ALA A 143 13.65 2.67 -10.98
C ALA A 143 12.34 2.04 -10.51
N GLU A 144 11.74 1.13 -11.30
CA GLU A 144 10.58 0.34 -10.92
C GLU A 144 10.90 -0.64 -9.78
N GLU A 145 12.07 -1.30 -9.83
CA GLU A 145 12.55 -2.19 -8.76
C GLU A 145 12.80 -1.40 -7.45
N GLU A 146 13.42 -0.22 -7.54
CA GLU A 146 13.63 0.67 -6.39
C GLU A 146 12.31 1.23 -5.84
N TYR A 147 11.36 1.56 -6.71
CA TYR A 147 10.02 2.02 -6.32
C TYR A 147 9.22 0.90 -5.66
N LEU A 148 9.26 -0.31 -6.20
CA LEU A 148 8.68 -1.52 -5.60
C LEU A 148 9.32 -1.83 -4.25
N ALA A 149 10.65 -1.72 -4.13
CA ALA A 149 11.36 -1.91 -2.87
C ALA A 149 10.96 -0.86 -1.82
N LYS A 150 10.81 0.41 -2.22
CA LYS A 150 10.33 1.49 -1.34
C LYS A 150 8.90 1.24 -0.89
N LEU A 151 8.01 0.82 -1.80
CA LEU A 151 6.63 0.46 -1.45
C LEU A 151 6.57 -0.76 -0.53
N MET A 152 7.38 -1.78 -0.76
CA MET A 152 7.45 -2.95 0.12
C MET A 152 8.01 -2.59 1.50
N ALA A 153 9.07 -1.79 1.58
CA ALA A 153 9.65 -1.37 2.85
C ALA A 153 8.70 -0.51 3.69
N LEU A 154 7.85 0.29 3.04
CA LEU A 154 6.83 1.09 3.73
C LEU A 154 5.67 0.23 4.26
N ASN A 155 5.36 -0.88 3.58
CA ASN A 155 4.17 -1.69 3.83
C ASN A 155 4.45 -2.96 4.65
N VAL A 156 5.70 -3.40 4.76
CA VAL A 156 6.14 -4.52 5.60
C VAL A 156 6.78 -3.97 6.88
N SER A 157 6.65 -4.69 8.00
CA SER A 157 7.27 -4.36 9.29
C SER A 157 8.71 -3.83 9.14
N GLU A 158 9.08 -2.80 9.91
CA GLU A 158 10.37 -2.09 9.83
C GLU A 158 11.58 -3.05 9.79
N ALA A 159 11.49 -4.18 10.50
CA ALA A 159 12.52 -5.21 10.56
C ALA A 159 12.68 -6.07 9.28
N GLU A 160 11.60 -6.22 8.50
CA GLU A 160 11.62 -6.93 7.21
C GLU A 160 11.89 -5.97 6.04
N GLY A 161 11.39 -4.73 6.11
CA GLY A 161 11.72 -3.68 5.14
C GLY A 161 13.21 -3.34 5.11
N ALA A 162 13.86 -3.26 6.26
CA ALA A 162 15.31 -3.00 6.37
C ALA A 162 16.18 -4.13 5.78
N LYS A 163 15.71 -5.40 5.86
CA LYS A 163 16.43 -6.54 5.26
C LYS A 163 16.40 -6.51 3.74
N LEU A 164 15.29 -6.07 3.15
CA LEU A 164 15.13 -5.96 1.70
C LEU A 164 15.94 -4.80 1.12
N LEU A 165 16.06 -3.67 1.84
CA LEU A 165 16.90 -2.55 1.44
C LEU A 165 18.40 -2.89 1.46
N ASN A 166 18.86 -3.68 2.45
CA ASN A 166 20.26 -4.11 2.49
C ASN A 166 20.60 -5.16 1.41
N ALA A 167 19.63 -5.99 1.02
CA ALA A 167 19.81 -7.00 -0.02
C ALA A 167 19.97 -6.41 -1.43
N SER A 168 19.37 -5.24 -1.71
CA SER A 168 19.53 -4.54 -3.00
C SER A 168 20.82 -3.72 -3.09
N THR A 169 21.39 -3.29 -1.95
CA THR A 169 22.65 -2.54 -1.92
C THR A 169 23.91 -3.39 -2.09
N ASP A 170 23.82 -4.72 -1.92
CA ASP A 170 24.99 -5.62 -1.99
C ASP A 170 25.29 -6.15 -3.40
N GLY A 171 24.50 -5.72 -4.41
CA GLY A 171 24.68 -6.12 -5.82
C GLY A 171 25.70 -5.30 -6.61
N GLY A 172 26.43 -4.38 -5.98
CA GLY A 172 27.10 -3.29 -6.69
C GLY A 172 28.55 -2.99 -6.28
N THR A 173 29.44 -3.99 -6.17
CA THR A 173 30.89 -3.73 -6.29
C THR A 173 31.70 -4.98 -6.67
N VAL A 174 32.13 -5.04 -7.93
CA VAL A 174 33.28 -5.83 -8.42
C VAL A 174 34.31 -4.78 -8.87
N PRO A 175 35.55 -4.81 -8.36
CA PRO A 175 36.61 -5.63 -8.95
C PRO A 175 37.27 -6.65 -8.01
#